data_AF-A0A4S0K4K0-F1
#
_entry.id   AF-A0A4S0K4K0-F1
#
_cell.length_a   1.000
_cell.length_b   1.000
_cell.length_c   1.000
_cell.angle_alpha   90.00
_cell.angle_beta   90.00
_cell.angle_gamma   90.00
#
_symmetry.space_group_name_H-M   'P 1'
#
loop_
_entity.id
_entity.type
_entity.pdbx_description
1 polymer ?
#
loop_
_entity_poly.entity_id
_entity_poly.type
_entity_poly.pdbx_seq_one_letter_code
_entity_poly.pdbx_strand_id
1 'polypeptide(L)'
;APAAAARAPAQPLVSGLPDFTNLVEQVGPGVVNVDTTIVRNNRQAARGPMGDDDMPEFFRRFFGPDFPMPGQGPGGPDGGPSIKGRGMGSGFIISPDGYVLTNYHVVADASDVKVKLGDSREFT
;
A
#
# COMPACT_ATOMS: atom_id res chain seq x y z
N ALA A 1 -43.47 16.97 -28.59
CA ALA A 1 -42.45 16.47 -27.66
C ALA A 1 -41.76 17.67 -27.01
N PRO A 2 -41.61 17.75 -25.67
CA PRO A 2 -40.87 18.85 -25.07
C PRO A 2 -39.36 18.62 -25.27
N ALA A 3 -38.64 19.68 -25.65
CA ALA A 3 -37.20 19.66 -25.84
C ALA A 3 -36.48 19.58 -24.48
N ALA A 4 -35.46 18.73 -24.39
CA ALA A 4 -34.62 18.62 -23.20
C ALA A 4 -33.79 19.90 -23.03
N ALA A 5 -33.89 20.54 -21.86
CA ALA A 5 -33.10 21.72 -21.52
C ALA A 5 -31.61 21.33 -21.36
N ALA A 6 -30.72 22.08 -21.99
CA ALA A 6 -29.28 21.91 -21.83
C ALA A 6 -28.87 22.24 -20.39
N ARG A 7 -28.17 21.30 -19.74
CA ARG A 7 -27.69 21.45 -18.35
C ARG A 7 -26.48 22.39 -18.37
N ALA A 8 -26.60 23.54 -17.72
CA ALA A 8 -25.50 24.49 -17.58
C ALA A 8 -24.31 23.85 -16.82
N PRO A 9 -23.05 24.20 -17.15
CA PRO A 9 -21.89 23.69 -16.44
C PRO A 9 -21.96 24.09 -14.96
N ALA A 10 -21.74 23.11 -14.08
CA ALA A 10 -21.70 23.34 -12.64
C ALA A 10 -20.54 24.29 -12.32
N GLN A 11 -20.85 25.38 -11.60
CA GLN A 11 -19.84 26.31 -11.11
C GLN A 11 -18.90 25.56 -10.14
N PRO A 12 -17.58 25.76 -10.23
CA PRO A 12 -16.64 25.11 -9.32
C PRO A 12 -16.93 25.55 -7.87
N LEU A 13 -17.13 24.56 -6.99
CA LEU A 13 -17.51 24.74 -5.57
C LEU A 13 -16.42 25.39 -4.70
N VAL A 14 -15.22 25.59 -5.24
CA VAL A 14 -14.07 26.15 -4.53
C VAL A 14 -13.24 26.98 -5.52
N SER A 15 -13.06 28.25 -5.20
CA SER A 15 -12.25 29.23 -5.95
C SER A 15 -11.12 29.72 -5.04
N GLY A 16 -9.90 29.82 -5.57
CA GLY A 16 -8.74 30.37 -4.85
C GLY A 16 -7.89 29.38 -4.04
N LEU A 17 -8.10 28.07 -4.19
CA LEU A 17 -7.14 27.07 -3.69
C LEU A 17 -5.97 26.91 -4.67
N PRO A 18 -4.75 26.63 -4.18
CA PRO A 18 -3.63 26.31 -5.06
C PRO A 18 -3.96 25.11 -5.94
N ASP A 19 -3.68 25.24 -7.24
CA ASP A 19 -3.78 24.13 -8.19
C ASP A 19 -2.48 23.31 -8.16
N PHE A 20 -2.58 22.04 -7.79
CA PHE A 20 -1.46 21.10 -7.74
C PHE A 20 -1.37 20.21 -8.98
N THR A 21 -2.28 20.36 -9.96
CA THR A 21 -2.36 19.49 -11.14
C THR A 21 -1.04 19.47 -11.90
N ASN A 22 -0.48 20.64 -12.22
CA ASN A 22 0.81 20.76 -12.91
C ASN A 22 1.96 20.11 -12.14
N LEU A 23 1.96 20.24 -10.80
CA LEU A 23 2.99 19.63 -9.97
C LEU A 23 2.87 18.11 -10.01
N VAL A 24 1.65 17.58 -9.86
CA VAL A 24 1.37 16.14 -9.93
C VAL A 24 1.72 15.56 -11.30
N GLU A 25 1.42 16.27 -12.38
CA GLU A 25 1.80 15.86 -13.74
C GLU A 25 3.33 15.79 -13.90
N GLN A 26 4.05 16.76 -13.32
CA GLN A 26 5.50 16.82 -13.42
C GLN A 26 6.21 15.75 -12.57
N VAL A 27 5.75 15.50 -11.34
CA VAL A 27 6.45 14.64 -10.38
C VAL A 27 5.83 13.26 -10.19
N GLY A 28 4.57 13.07 -10.61
CA GLY A 28 3.82 11.83 -10.51
C GLY A 28 4.54 10.61 -11.11
N PRO A 29 5.20 10.71 -12.28
CA PRO A 29 5.98 9.62 -12.84
C PRO A 29 7.14 9.13 -11.96
N GLY A 30 7.58 9.93 -10.97
CA GLY A 30 8.60 9.55 -10.00
C GLY A 30 8.08 8.71 -8.84
N VAL A 31 6.77 8.49 -8.72
CA VAL A 31 6.14 7.71 -7.64
C VAL A 31 5.72 6.34 -8.17
N VAL A 32 5.96 5.30 -7.37
CA VAL A 32 5.59 3.92 -7.69
C VAL A 32 4.78 3.29 -6.56
N ASN A 33 3.96 2.30 -6.92
CA ASN A 33 3.33 1.39 -5.98
C ASN A 33 4.22 0.16 -5.78
N VAL A 34 4.37 -0.28 -4.54
CA VAL A 34 5.19 -1.43 -4.14
C VAL A 34 4.27 -2.48 -3.53
N ASP A 35 4.06 -3.56 -4.28
CA ASP A 35 3.35 -4.76 -3.84
C ASP A 35 4.37 -5.78 -3.34
N THR A 36 4.21 -6.30 -2.12
CA THR A 36 5.10 -7.34 -1.59
C THR A 36 4.33 -8.60 -1.24
N THR A 37 4.95 -9.76 -1.47
CA THR A 37 4.42 -11.07 -1.07
C THR A 37 5.35 -11.68 -0.04
N ILE A 38 4.81 -12.09 1.10
CA ILE A 38 5.54 -12.71 2.21
C ILE A 38 5.14 -14.18 2.24
N VAL A 39 6.09 -15.09 2.03
CA VAL A 39 5.86 -16.54 2.16
C VAL A 39 6.47 -17.02 3.48
N ARG A 40 5.65 -17.24 4.52
CA ARG A 40 6.14 -17.84 5.77
C ARG A 40 6.07 -19.36 5.71
N ASN A 41 7.22 -20.01 5.85
CA ASN A 41 7.30 -21.45 6.06
C ASN A 41 6.87 -21.76 7.51
N ASN A 42 5.91 -22.68 7.66
CA ASN A 42 5.22 -23.04 8.91
C ASN A 42 6.13 -23.45 10.08
N ARG A 43 7.44 -23.63 9.88
CA ARG A 43 8.41 -23.91 10.96
C ARG A 43 8.66 -22.72 11.89
N GLN A 44 8.30 -21.50 11.51
CA GLN A 44 8.44 -20.30 12.35
C GLN A 44 7.13 -19.82 12.98
N ALA A 45 5.99 -20.45 12.66
CA ALA A 45 4.69 -20.16 13.29
C ALA A 45 4.58 -20.66 14.74
N ALA A 46 5.67 -21.23 15.30
CA ALA A 46 5.77 -21.67 16.69
C ALA A 46 6.18 -20.57 17.68
N ARG A 47 6.27 -19.31 17.26
CA ARG A 47 6.37 -18.18 18.21
C ARG A 47 4.95 -17.73 18.54
N GLY A 48 4.57 -17.93 19.80
CA GLY A 48 3.25 -17.65 20.35
C GLY A 48 2.80 -16.20 20.14
N PRO A 49 1.55 -15.89 20.53
CA PRO A 49 0.94 -14.60 20.23
C PRO A 49 1.81 -13.45 20.73
N MET A 50 2.33 -12.63 19.81
CA MET A 50 2.85 -11.31 20.15
C MET A 50 1.67 -10.53 20.71
N GLY A 51 1.80 -10.09 21.96
CA GLY A 51 0.81 -9.22 22.58
C GLY A 51 0.85 -7.85 21.93
N ASP A 52 -0.22 -7.07 22.11
CA ASP A 52 -0.32 -5.68 21.67
C ASP A 52 0.89 -4.81 22.09
N ASP A 53 1.60 -5.20 23.15
CA ASP A 53 2.78 -4.54 23.69
C ASP A 53 4.06 -4.63 22.84
N ASP A 54 4.11 -5.53 21.85
CA ASP A 54 5.25 -5.64 20.93
C ASP A 54 5.13 -4.74 19.69
N MET A 55 4.01 -4.03 19.51
CA MET A 55 3.84 -3.14 18.36
C MET A 55 4.58 -1.80 18.59
N PRO A 56 5.52 -1.40 17.73
CA PRO A 56 6.20 -0.12 17.87
C PRO A 56 5.20 1.05 17.87
N GLU A 57 5.39 2.02 18.77
CA GLU A 57 4.52 3.20 18.96
C GLU A 57 4.15 3.94 17.65
N PHE A 58 5.07 3.97 16.68
CA PHE A 58 4.81 4.56 15.37
C PHE A 58 3.67 3.87 14.60
N PHE A 59 3.57 2.54 14.68
CA PHE A 59 2.50 1.77 14.03
C PHE A 59 1.15 2.00 14.72
N ARG A 60 1.13 2.05 16.05
CA ARG A 60 -0.08 2.37 16.84
C ARG A 60 -0.65 3.74 16.48
N ARG A 61 0.21 4.74 16.26
CA ARG A 61 -0.20 6.10 15.89
C ARG A 61 -0.85 6.17 14.50
N PHE A 62 -0.39 5.35 13.56
CA PHE A 62 -0.81 5.41 12.16
C PHE A 62 -2.03 4.54 11.87
N PHE A 63 -2.09 3.34 12.44
CA PHE A 63 -3.14 2.35 12.14
C PHE A 63 -4.25 2.28 13.22
N GLY A 64 -4.04 2.93 14.37
CA GLY A 64 -4.93 2.86 15.51
C GLY A 64 -4.78 1.58 16.33
N PRO A 65 -5.30 1.56 17.57
CA PRO A 65 -5.23 0.39 18.45
C PRO A 65 -6.05 -0.81 17.93
N ASP A 66 -6.98 -0.60 17.01
CA ASP A 66 -7.88 -1.63 16.48
C ASP A 66 -7.40 -2.27 15.17
N PHE A 67 -6.14 -2.03 14.75
CA PHE A 67 -5.65 -2.60 13.50
C PHE A 67 -5.48 -4.13 13.63
N PRO A 68 -6.21 -4.93 12.84
CA PRO A 68 -6.16 -6.38 12.97
C PRO A 68 -4.78 -6.89 12.56
N MET A 69 -4.02 -7.36 13.55
CA MET A 69 -2.76 -8.05 13.31
C MET A 69 -3.02 -9.36 12.54
N PRO A 70 -2.26 -9.66 11.48
CA PRO A 70 -2.38 -10.93 10.76
C PRO A 70 -1.97 -12.09 11.68
N GLY A 71 -2.95 -12.71 12.36
CA GLY A 71 -2.69 -13.81 13.29
C GLY A 71 -3.79 -14.09 14.33
N GLN A 72 -4.72 -13.16 14.59
CA GLN A 72 -5.85 -13.42 15.48
C GLN A 72 -7.09 -13.89 14.71
N GLY A 73 -7.03 -15.12 14.20
CA GLY A 73 -8.21 -15.87 13.74
C GLY A 73 -8.31 -17.18 14.50
N PRO A 74 -9.45 -17.55 15.10
CA PRO A 74 -9.61 -18.85 15.73
C PRO A 74 -9.80 -19.91 14.64
N GLY A 75 -8.75 -20.72 14.38
CA GLY A 75 -8.83 -21.78 13.37
C GLY A 75 -7.72 -22.82 13.47
N GLY A 76 -8.00 -23.91 14.20
CA GLY A 76 -7.74 -25.32 13.82
C GLY A 76 -6.30 -25.81 13.53
N PRO A 77 -5.85 -26.90 14.17
CA PRO A 77 -4.61 -27.60 13.81
C PRO A 77 -4.84 -28.58 12.65
N ASP A 78 -4.95 -28.10 11.41
CA ASP A 78 -4.93 -28.97 10.22
C ASP A 78 -4.20 -28.32 9.05
N GLY A 79 -3.26 -29.06 8.46
CA GLY A 79 -2.29 -28.59 7.48
C GLY A 79 -2.88 -28.05 6.17
N GLY A 80 -2.44 -26.85 5.78
CA GLY A 80 -2.71 -26.19 4.51
C GLY A 80 -1.73 -25.02 4.27
N PRO A 81 -1.47 -24.62 3.02
CA PRO A 81 -0.19 -24.07 2.58
C PRO A 81 0.14 -22.69 3.15
N SER A 82 1.45 -22.47 3.30
CA SER A 82 2.19 -21.22 3.51
C SER A 82 1.33 -19.96 3.55
N ILE A 83 1.22 -19.32 4.71
CA ILE A 83 0.60 -18.00 4.83
C ILE A 83 1.31 -17.07 3.84
N LYS A 84 0.60 -16.71 2.76
CA LYS A 84 0.99 -15.66 1.81
C LYS A 84 0.47 -14.34 2.37
N GLY A 85 1.28 -13.67 3.17
CA GLY A 85 1.00 -12.26 3.52
C GLY A 85 1.17 -11.39 2.28
N ARG A 86 0.36 -10.35 2.13
CA ARG A 86 0.55 -9.34 1.08
C ARG A 86 0.79 -7.99 1.76
N GLY A 87 1.87 -7.31 1.39
CA GLY A 87 2.14 -5.93 1.77
C GLY A 87 1.88 -5.00 0.60
N MET A 88 1.55 -3.76 0.90
CA MET A 88 1.40 -2.68 -0.07
C MET A 88 2.03 -1.41 0.50
N GLY A 89 2.71 -0.66 -0.34
CA GLY A 89 3.33 0.61 0.02
C GLY A 89 3.62 1.45 -1.21
N SER A 90 4.23 2.60 -1.02
CA SER A 90 4.72 3.45 -2.10
C SER A 90 6.24 3.52 -2.10
N GLY A 91 6.80 3.97 -3.21
CA GLY A 91 8.21 4.29 -3.34
C GLY A 91 8.45 5.44 -4.31
N PHE A 92 9.70 5.89 -4.37
CA PHE A 92 10.15 6.96 -5.28
C PHE A 92 11.29 6.47 -6.15
N ILE A 93 11.21 6.75 -7.45
CA ILE A 93 12.32 6.57 -8.38
C ILE A 93 13.31 7.71 -8.13
N ILE A 94 14.51 7.38 -7.65
CA ILE A 94 15.52 8.38 -7.26
C ILE A 94 16.60 8.60 -8.32
N SER A 95 16.66 7.73 -9.33
CA SER A 95 17.68 7.79 -10.37
C SER A 95 17.22 7.16 -11.70
N PRO A 96 17.79 7.59 -12.85
CA PRO A 96 17.35 7.16 -14.19
C PRO A 96 17.60 5.68 -14.51
N ASP A 97 18.50 5.04 -13.79
CA ASP A 97 18.81 3.61 -13.84
C ASP A 97 17.80 2.75 -13.07
N GLY A 98 16.80 3.37 -12.42
CA GLY A 98 15.63 2.69 -11.89
C GLY A 98 15.69 2.32 -10.41
N TYR A 99 16.59 2.92 -9.61
CA TYR A 99 16.57 2.70 -8.17
C TYR A 99 15.31 3.29 -7.54
N VAL A 100 14.65 2.48 -6.71
CA VAL A 100 13.44 2.85 -5.97
C VAL A 100 13.75 2.92 -4.48
N LEU A 101 13.43 4.05 -3.86
CA LEU A 101 13.45 4.23 -2.42
C LEU A 101 12.07 3.95 -1.83
N THR A 102 11.99 3.07 -0.84
CA THR A 102 10.76 2.79 -0.08
C THR A 102 11.10 2.60 1.40
N ASN A 103 10.07 2.49 2.23
CA ASN A 103 10.25 2.25 3.66
C ASN A 103 10.75 0.82 3.90
N TYR A 104 11.67 0.67 4.86
CA TYR A 104 12.24 -0.64 5.21
C TYR A 104 11.17 -1.69 5.54
N HIS A 105 10.15 -1.33 6.33
CA HIS A 105 9.09 -2.27 6.73
C HIS A 105 8.22 -2.78 5.58
N VAL A 106 8.22 -2.09 4.42
CA VAL A 106 7.46 -2.53 3.24
C VAL A 106 8.11 -3.76 2.62
N VAL A 107 9.44 -3.85 2.69
CA VAL A 107 10.26 -4.86 1.98
C VAL A 107 10.99 -5.84 2.89
N ALA A 108 11.07 -5.59 4.21
CA ALA A 108 11.93 -6.35 5.13
C ALA A 108 11.74 -7.88 5.10
N ASP A 109 10.51 -8.38 5.01
CA ASP A 109 10.18 -9.82 4.97
C ASP A 109 9.59 -10.26 3.62
N ALA A 110 9.69 -9.40 2.59
CA ALA A 110 9.15 -9.68 1.28
C ALA A 110 9.94 -10.80 0.60
N SER A 111 9.25 -11.88 0.23
CA SER A 111 9.79 -12.94 -0.62
C SER A 111 9.76 -12.57 -2.10
N ASP A 112 8.83 -11.69 -2.48
CA ASP A 112 8.68 -11.15 -3.82
C ASP A 112 8.26 -9.69 -3.70
N VAL A 113 8.85 -8.83 -4.53
CA VAL A 113 8.55 -7.39 -4.58
C VAL A 113 8.18 -7.04 -6.02
N LYS A 114 6.98 -6.53 -6.21
CA LYS A 114 6.48 -6.05 -7.48
C LYS A 114 6.30 -4.53 -7.42
N VAL A 115 6.93 -3.84 -8.36
CA VAL A 115 6.81 -2.39 -8.52
C VAL A 115 5.87 -2.07 -9.67
N LYS A 116 4.87 -1.23 -9.43
CA LYS A 116 3.95 -0.73 -10.46
C LYS A 116 4.14 0.78 -10.65
N LEU A 117 4.36 1.18 -11.90
CA LEU A 117 4.47 2.59 -12.28
C LEU A 117 3.10 3.19 -12.55
N GLY A 118 3.01 4.53 -12.55
CA GLY A 118 1.76 5.25 -12.86
C GLY A 118 1.22 5.00 -14.27
N ASP A 119 2.05 4.50 -15.19
CA ASP A 119 1.66 4.09 -16.55
C ASP A 119 1.24 2.61 -16.64
N SER A 120 1.00 1.95 -15.51
CA SER A 120 0.59 0.55 -15.38
C SER A 120 1.65 -0.49 -15.79
N ARG A 121 2.90 -0.09 -16.05
CA ARG A 121 3.99 -1.05 -16.19
C ARG A 121 4.31 -1.69 -14.84
N GLU A 122 4.59 -3.00 -14.86
CA GLU A 122 4.96 -3.78 -13.68
C GLU A 122 6.36 -4.38 -13.82
N PHE A 123 7.12 -4.39 -12.73
CA PHE A 123 8.46 -4.96 -12.62
C PHE A 123 8.53 -5.84 -11.36
N THR A 124 9.30 -6.92 -11.40
CA THR A 124 9.52 -7.86 -10.29
C THR A 124 10.99 -8.20 -10.20
#